data_AF-A0A537CY74-F1
#
_entry.id   AF-A0A537CY74-F1
#
_cell.length_a   1.000
_cell.length_b   1.000
_cell.length_c   1.000
_cell.angle_alpha   90.00
_cell.angle_beta   90.00
_cell.angle_gamma   90.00
#
_symmetry.space_group_name_H-M   'P 1'
#
loop_
_entity.id
_entity.type
_entity.pdbx_description
1 polymer ?
#
loop_
_entity_poly.entity_id
_entity_poly.type
_entity_poly.pdbx_seq_one_letter_code
_entity_poly.pdbx_strand_id
1 'polypeptide(L)'
;AYAVLKAKDQIKLASLKVDEGLVWGAAFRKDDAPLRNAVEEALECLKQEGTVARLHEKWFGFKPAAGAAAVTIYPGYGVPGLPGHDPKPHQPRCK
;
A
#
# COMPACT_ATOMS: atom_id res chain seq x y z
N ALA A 1 12.19 2.06 -3.95
CA ALA A 1 13.25 2.76 -3.22
C ALA A 1 13.40 4.18 -3.75
N TYR A 2 12.93 5.19 -3.02
CA TYR A 2 13.04 6.59 -3.44
C TYR A 2 14.48 7.11 -3.47
N ALA A 3 15.35 6.55 -2.61
CA ALA A 3 16.74 6.96 -2.49
C ALA A 3 17.56 6.77 -3.80
N VAL A 4 17.28 5.70 -4.55
CA VAL A 4 18.05 5.38 -5.77
C VAL A 4 17.72 6.32 -6.93
N LEU A 5 16.51 6.87 -6.98
CA LEU A 5 16.11 7.84 -8.01
C LEU A 5 16.85 9.17 -7.88
N LYS A 6 17.22 9.57 -6.65
CA LYS A 6 17.91 10.84 -6.38
C LYS A 6 19.43 10.76 -6.58
N ALA A 7 20.01 9.56 -6.53
CA ALA A 7 21.46 9.32 -6.62
C ALA A 7 21.82 8.34 -7.75
N LYS A 8 21.12 8.44 -8.88
CA LYS A 8 21.16 7.49 -10.00
C LYS A 8 22.58 7.16 -10.51
N ASP A 9 23.50 8.11 -10.48
CA ASP A 9 24.88 7.93 -10.98
C ASP A 9 25.84 7.36 -9.93
N GLN A 10 25.41 7.31 -8.66
CA GLN A 10 26.22 6.81 -7.54
C GLN A 10 25.72 5.46 -7.03
N ILE A 11 24.44 5.13 -7.25
CA ILE A 11 23.80 3.91 -6.75
C ILE A 11 23.04 3.23 -7.88
N LYS A 12 23.35 1.96 -8.13
CA LYS A 12 22.61 1.11 -9.07
C LYS A 12 21.65 0.21 -8.30
N LEU A 13 20.41 0.11 -8.78
CA LEU A 13 19.43 -0.81 -8.21
C LEU A 13 19.80 -2.24 -8.64
N ALA A 14 19.97 -3.15 -7.68
CA ALA A 14 20.14 -4.56 -8.00
C ALA A 14 18.86 -5.12 -8.64
N SER A 15 19.00 -6.00 -9.63
CA SER A 15 17.85 -6.68 -10.24
C SER A 15 17.21 -7.72 -9.30
N LEU A 16 17.98 -8.25 -8.35
CA LEU A 16 17.49 -9.16 -7.32
C LEU A 16 16.63 -8.39 -6.31
N LYS A 17 15.35 -8.77 -6.21
CA LYS A 17 14.48 -8.39 -5.10
C LYS A 17 14.56 -9.47 -4.02
N VAL A 18 14.95 -9.08 -2.80
CA VAL A 18 14.76 -9.91 -1.61
C VAL A 18 13.38 -9.60 -1.05
N ASP A 19 12.50 -10.60 -0.98
CA ASP A 19 11.14 -10.43 -0.49
C ASP A 19 10.98 -11.15 0.86
N GLU A 20 10.90 -10.36 1.92
CA GLU A 20 10.74 -10.84 3.30
C GLU A 20 9.27 -10.79 3.76
N GLY A 21 8.33 -10.46 2.85
CA GLY A 21 6.92 -10.31 3.21
C GLY A 21 6.59 -9.05 4.02
N LEU A 22 7.51 -8.08 4.05
CA LEU A 22 7.32 -6.81 4.76
C LEU A 22 6.30 -5.91 4.06
N VAL A 23 5.47 -5.23 4.84
CA VAL A 23 4.43 -4.32 4.35
C VAL A 23 4.52 -2.95 5.01
N TRP A 24 4.09 -1.92 4.28
CA TRP A 24 3.91 -0.57 4.82
C TRP A 24 2.45 -0.35 5.18
N GLY A 25 2.19 0.26 6.34
CA GLY A 25 0.84 0.57 6.81
C GLY A 25 0.78 1.89 7.58
N ALA A 26 -0.37 2.53 7.55
CA ALA A 26 -0.65 3.67 8.42
C ALA A 26 -0.98 3.16 9.84
N ALA A 27 -0.35 3.75 10.85
CA ALA A 27 -0.57 3.37 12.24
C ALA A 27 -1.76 4.13 12.83
N PHE A 28 -2.57 3.44 13.63
CA PHE A 28 -3.72 3.98 14.36
C PHE A 28 -3.66 3.54 15.82
N ARG A 29 -4.44 4.19 16.68
CA ARG A 29 -4.61 3.73 18.07
C ARG A 29 -5.27 2.35 18.08
N LYS A 30 -4.86 1.50 19.02
CA LYS A 30 -5.32 0.10 19.11
C LYS A 30 -6.83 -0.02 19.34
N ASP A 31 -7.43 0.94 20.02
CA ASP A 31 -8.85 1.00 20.36
C ASP A 31 -9.70 1.74 19.32
N ASP A 32 -9.10 2.29 18.26
CA ASP A 32 -9.78 3.08 17.23
C ASP A 32 -9.89 2.33 15.89
N ALA A 33 -10.50 1.14 15.96
CA ALA A 33 -10.83 0.34 14.78
C ALA A 33 -11.72 1.11 13.77
N PRO A 34 -12.73 1.90 14.18
CA PRO A 34 -13.56 2.65 13.23
C PRO A 34 -12.76 3.61 12.36
N LEU A 35 -11.82 4.39 12.93
CA LEU A 35 -10.99 5.30 12.14
C LEU A 35 -10.07 4.55 11.18
N ARG A 36 -9.39 3.50 11.67
CA ARG A 36 -8.51 2.67 10.85
C ARG A 36 -9.25 2.05 9.67
N ASN A 37 -10.46 1.53 9.87
CA ASN A 37 -11.28 0.98 8.80
C ASN A 37 -11.73 2.05 7.79
N ALA A 38 -12.13 3.24 8.27
CA ALA A 38 -12.52 4.34 7.40
C ALA A 38 -11.37 4.81 6.49
N VAL A 39 -10.13 4.85 7.00
CA VAL A 39 -8.96 5.19 6.18
C VAL A 39 -8.60 4.07 5.21
N GLU A 40 -8.69 2.81 5.62
CA GLU A 40 -8.45 1.67 4.71
C GLU A 40 -9.42 1.73 3.53
N GLU A 41 -10.74 1.86 3.77
CA GLU A 41 -11.73 1.95 2.69
C GLU A 41 -11.46 3.13 1.75
N ALA A 42 -11.07 4.29 2.29
CA ALA A 42 -10.70 5.44 1.46
C ALA A 42 -9.47 5.13 0.60
N LEU A 43 -8.46 4.44 1.15
CA LEU A 43 -7.29 4.01 0.40
C LEU A 43 -7.64 2.98 -0.69
N GLU A 44 -8.55 2.05 -0.40
CA GLU A 44 -9.07 1.09 -1.38
C GLU A 44 -9.75 1.79 -2.55
N CYS A 45 -10.62 2.77 -2.29
CA CYS A 45 -11.24 3.57 -3.34
C CYS A 45 -10.19 4.30 -4.19
N LEU A 46 -9.18 4.91 -3.56
CA LEU A 46 -8.08 5.55 -4.28
C LEU A 46 -7.26 4.57 -5.14
N LYS A 47 -7.18 3.29 -4.75
CA LYS A 47 -6.58 2.23 -5.57
C LYS A 47 -7.48 1.87 -6.75
N GLN A 48 -8.79 1.69 -6.53
CA GLN A 48 -9.76 1.39 -7.58
C GLN A 48 -9.80 2.48 -8.66
N GLU A 49 -9.73 3.75 -8.25
CA GLU A 49 -9.68 4.92 -9.14
C GLU A 49 -8.31 5.11 -9.84
N GLY A 50 -7.33 4.28 -9.51
CA GLY A 50 -5.96 4.38 -10.00
C GLY A 50 -5.18 5.60 -9.48
N THR A 51 -5.71 6.33 -8.50
CA THR A 51 -5.05 7.49 -7.89
C THR A 51 -3.73 7.09 -7.24
N VAL A 52 -3.71 5.99 -6.49
CA VAL A 52 -2.47 5.47 -5.88
C VAL A 52 -1.45 5.05 -6.95
N ALA A 53 -1.90 4.46 -8.06
CA ALA A 53 -1.02 4.10 -9.18
C ALA A 53 -0.40 5.34 -9.85
N ARG A 54 -1.19 6.40 -10.07
CA ARG A 54 -0.68 7.68 -10.61
C ARG A 54 0.31 8.35 -9.66
N LEU A 55 0.04 8.30 -8.35
CA LEU A 55 0.98 8.80 -7.34
C LEU A 55 2.29 8.00 -7.36
N HIS A 56 2.21 6.66 -7.43
CA HIS A 56 3.39 5.82 -7.56
C HIS A 56 4.22 6.24 -8.79
N GLU A 57 3.60 6.35 -9.96
CA GLU A 57 4.31 6.76 -11.18
C GLU A 57 4.90 8.17 -11.09
N LYS A 58 4.16 9.14 -10.51
CA LYS A 58 4.63 10.51 -10.30
C LYS A 58 5.90 10.56 -9.44
N TRP A 59 5.92 9.83 -8.34
CA TRP A 59 7.02 9.93 -7.37
C TRP A 59 8.17 8.97 -7.66
N PHE A 60 7.92 7.86 -8.35
CA PHE A 60 8.94 6.85 -8.65
C PHE A 60 9.41 6.83 -10.10
N GLY A 61 8.69 7.47 -11.02
CA GLY A 61 9.03 7.51 -12.44
C GLY A 61 8.73 6.24 -13.23
N PHE A 62 7.99 5.28 -12.65
CA PHE A 62 7.54 4.06 -13.33
C PHE A 62 6.20 3.56 -12.77
N LYS A 63 5.45 2.81 -13.58
CA LYS A 63 4.17 2.23 -13.17
C LYS A 63 4.36 1.12 -12.13
N PRO A 64 3.45 1.00 -11.14
CA PRO A 64 3.50 -0.13 -10.22
C PRO A 64 3.33 -1.45 -10.98
N ALA A 65 4.07 -2.47 -10.57
CA ALA A 65 3.90 -3.82 -11.11
C ALA A 65 2.53 -4.41 -10.72
N ALA A 66 2.04 -5.37 -11.50
CA ALA A 66 0.87 -6.15 -11.12
C ALA A 66 1.11 -6.84 -9.76
N GLY A 67 0.13 -6.79 -8.86
CA GLY A 67 0.25 -7.34 -7.51
C GLY A 67 1.03 -6.46 -6.52
N ALA A 68 1.57 -5.32 -6.94
CA ALA A 68 2.18 -4.37 -6.01
C ALA A 68 1.11 -3.75 -5.10
N ALA A 69 1.48 -3.44 -3.86
CA ALA A 69 0.56 -2.85 -2.87
C ALA A 69 -0.16 -1.57 -3.35
N ALA A 70 0.44 -0.84 -4.30
CA ALA A 70 -0.14 0.36 -4.90
C ALA A 70 -1.38 0.10 -5.78
N VAL A 71 -1.59 -1.14 -6.23
CA VAL A 71 -2.70 -1.55 -7.12
C VAL A 71 -3.50 -2.74 -6.59
N THR A 72 -3.08 -3.32 -5.46
CA THR A 72 -3.75 -4.47 -4.85
C THR A 72 -4.60 -4.02 -3.66
N ILE A 73 -5.87 -4.43 -3.70
CA ILE A 73 -6.80 -4.35 -2.57
C ILE A 73 -6.69 -5.67 -1.82
N TYR A 74 -6.46 -5.58 -0.51
CA TYR A 74 -6.32 -6.74 0.35
C TYR A 74 -7.65 -6.98 1.07
N PRO A 75 -8.11 -8.23 1.18
CA PRO A 75 -9.38 -8.51 1.85
C PRO A 75 -9.30 -8.24 3.35
N GLY A 76 -10.38 -7.72 3.92
CA GLY A 76 -10.49 -7.45 5.36
C GLY A 76 -9.82 -6.16 5.79
N TYR A 77 -9.69 -5.94 7.10
CA TYR A 77 -9.05 -4.77 7.67
C TYR A 77 -7.76 -5.11 8.40
N GLY A 78 -6.73 -4.31 8.18
CA GLY A 78 -5.41 -4.50 8.79
C GLY A 78 -4.63 -5.67 8.18
N VAL A 79 -3.38 -5.82 8.60
CA VAL A 79 -2.45 -6.80 8.03
C VAL A 79 -2.67 -8.19 8.63
N PRO A 80 -2.80 -9.25 7.80
CA PRO A 80 -2.90 -10.63 8.30
C PRO A 80 -1.78 -10.99 9.28
N GLY A 81 -2.16 -11.62 10.41
CA GLY A 81 -1.23 -12.04 11.46
C GLY A 81 -0.85 -10.96 12.48
N LEU A 82 -1.29 -9.70 12.31
CA LEU A 82 -1.09 -8.64 13.31
C LEU A 82 -2.32 -8.45 14.21
N PRO A 83 -2.14 -7.99 15.47
CA PRO A 83 -3.25 -7.66 16.35
C PRO A 83 -4.22 -6.66 15.74
N GLY A 84 -5.52 -6.95 15.81
CA GLY A 84 -6.59 -6.10 15.28
C GLY A 84 -6.94 -6.35 13.81
N HIS A 85 -6.31 -7.33 13.16
CA HIS A 85 -6.73 -7.82 11.84
C HIS A 85 -8.14 -8.42 11.90
N ASP A 86 -8.99 -8.02 10.97
CA ASP A 86 -10.32 -8.59 10.73
C ASP A 86 -10.35 -9.15 9.30
N PRO A 87 -10.43 -10.48 9.10
CA PRO A 87 -10.40 -11.09 7.78
C PRO A 87 -11.73 -10.99 7.03
N LYS A 88 -12.81 -10.47 7.66
CA LYS A 88 -14.13 -10.42 7.03
C LYS A 88 -14.10 -9.54 5.78
N PRO A 89 -14.52 -10.05 4.60
CA PRO A 89 -14.62 -9.24 3.41
C PRO A 89 -15.55 -8.04 3.61
N HIS A 90 -15.20 -6.92 3.00
CA HIS A 90 -16.01 -5.72 2.98
C HIS A 90 -16.01 -5.11 1.59
N GLN A 91 -16.97 -4.25 1.33
CA GLN A 91 -17.00 -3.43 0.12
C GLN A 91 -16.69 -1.99 0.55
N PRO A 92 -15.64 -1.35 0.00
CA PRO A 92 -15.27 0.00 0.42
C PRO A 92 -16.35 1.00 0.04
N ARG A 93 -16.62 1.96 0.93
CA ARG A 93 -17.61 3.02 0.70
C ARG A 93 -17.02 4.14 -0.15
N CYS A 94 -16.92 3.90 -1.45
CA CYS A 94 -16.46 4.90 -2.41
C CYS A 94 -17.54 5.96 -2.68
N LYS A 95 -17.10 7.18 -3.04
CA LYS A 95 -17.97 8.34 -3.28
C LYS A 95 -17.88 8.80 -4.73
#